data_AF-D9XX85-F1
#
_entry.id   AF-D9XX85-F1
#
_cell.length_a   1.000
_cell.length_b   1.000
_cell.length_c   1.000
_cell.angle_alpha   90.00
_cell.angle_beta   90.00
_cell.angle_gamma   90.00
#
_symmetry.space_group_name_H-M   'P 1'
#
loop_
_entity.id
_entity.type
_entity.pdbx_description
1 polymer ?
#
loop_
_entity_poly.entity_id
_entity_poly.type
_entity_poly.pdbx_seq_one_letter_code
_entity_poly.pdbx_strand_id
1 'polypeptide(L)'
;MSAPRTTAHDATTTREPGLDGGGDGPGERVVGTTEGAALLGVPKARFTRLARLGLLVPAGFRVNRHHAVVWLYQAEELLLFASDEGNASLLTGRTPGNLRGLLDTGVDLRPRNWRSRRLGLMLRRADGPWARAGAVASLLGPPHVAEAVRDPHDRRHLDRFRRPPPSRGAPGSPAAGLAEELMTAQDPDEVAWLQADLARLTEEARAHRPAPRGPLGR
;
A
#
# COMPACT_ATOMS: atom_id res chain seq x y z
N MET A 1 -27.14 -41.24 -46.09
CA MET A 1 -25.69 -40.98 -45.85
C MET A 1 -25.53 -39.54 -45.38
N SER A 2 -24.98 -39.39 -44.18
CA SER A 2 -24.34 -38.21 -43.55
C SER A 2 -25.05 -36.84 -43.48
N ALA A 3 -25.62 -36.61 -42.29
CA ALA A 3 -25.44 -35.50 -41.33
C ALA A 3 -25.18 -34.02 -41.76
N PRO A 4 -25.70 -33.04 -40.98
CA PRO A 4 -25.59 -31.59 -41.20
C PRO A 4 -24.40 -30.96 -40.45
N ARG A 5 -23.94 -29.75 -40.85
CA ARG A 5 -23.12 -28.89 -39.98
C ARG A 5 -23.41 -27.40 -40.09
N THR A 6 -23.77 -26.88 -38.92
CA THR A 6 -23.98 -25.51 -38.46
C THR A 6 -22.65 -24.77 -38.20
N THR A 7 -22.66 -23.45 -38.43
CA THR A 7 -21.82 -22.35 -37.88
C THR A 7 -20.28 -22.40 -37.97
N ALA A 8 -19.70 -21.30 -38.46
CA ALA A 8 -18.52 -20.69 -37.84
C ALA A 8 -18.49 -19.18 -38.17
N HIS A 9 -18.91 -18.36 -37.21
CA HIS A 9 -18.56 -16.95 -37.15
C HIS A 9 -17.23 -16.90 -36.38
N ASP A 10 -16.13 -16.64 -37.07
CA ASP A 10 -14.80 -16.69 -36.47
C ASP A 10 -14.52 -15.38 -35.74
N ALA A 11 -14.88 -15.36 -34.45
CA ALA A 11 -14.49 -14.32 -33.52
C ALA A 11 -13.01 -14.51 -33.21
N THR A 12 -12.15 -13.70 -33.82
CA THR A 12 -10.75 -13.53 -33.40
C THR A 12 -10.73 -12.90 -32.00
N THR A 13 -10.82 -13.74 -30.98
CA THR A 13 -10.49 -13.38 -29.60
C THR A 13 -8.98 -13.54 -29.46
N THR A 14 -8.26 -12.42 -29.58
CA THR A 14 -6.88 -12.31 -29.13
C THR A 14 -6.85 -12.58 -27.63
N ARG A 15 -6.39 -13.77 -27.26
CA ARG A 15 -5.95 -14.13 -25.91
C ARG A 15 -4.75 -13.28 -25.56
N GLU A 16 -4.89 -12.41 -24.56
CA GLU A 16 -3.72 -11.83 -23.88
C GLU A 16 -2.99 -12.94 -23.10
N PRO A 17 -1.66 -13.06 -23.22
CA PRO A 17 -0.89 -14.11 -22.57
C PRO A 17 -0.84 -13.92 -21.05
N GLY A 18 -0.88 -15.06 -20.37
CA GLY A 18 -0.90 -15.18 -18.92
C GLY A 18 0.32 -14.55 -18.25
N LEU A 19 0.06 -14.06 -17.04
CA LEU A 19 1.05 -13.58 -16.10
C LEU A 19 1.87 -14.76 -15.59
N ASP A 20 3.01 -15.05 -16.22
CA ASP A 20 4.13 -15.71 -15.54
C ASP A 20 4.64 -14.72 -14.48
N GLY A 21 4.70 -15.04 -13.19
CA GLY A 21 5.18 -16.28 -12.61
C GLY A 21 6.45 -15.92 -11.84
N GLY A 22 6.26 -15.31 -10.66
CA GLY A 22 7.35 -14.81 -9.82
C GLY A 22 6.90 -14.76 -8.38
N GLY A 23 6.53 -15.94 -7.85
CA GLY A 23 6.21 -16.15 -6.46
C GLY A 23 5.75 -17.58 -6.21
N ASP A 24 6.67 -18.45 -5.81
CA ASP A 24 6.41 -19.85 -5.44
C ASP A 24 6.59 -20.05 -3.92
N GLY A 25 5.97 -19.17 -3.15
CA GLY A 25 5.61 -19.41 -1.76
C GLY A 25 4.08 -19.37 -1.59
N PRO A 26 3.49 -20.11 -0.63
CA PRO A 26 2.05 -20.19 -0.41
C PRO A 26 1.39 -18.88 0.12
N GLY A 27 1.96 -17.71 -0.19
CA GLY A 27 1.50 -16.41 0.29
C GLY A 27 1.84 -15.24 -0.65
N GLU A 28 1.90 -15.45 -1.97
CA GLU A 28 2.27 -14.39 -2.94
C GLU A 28 1.13 -14.00 -3.88
N ARG A 29 -0.04 -14.64 -3.76
CA ARG A 29 -1.15 -14.40 -4.68
C ARG A 29 -1.91 -13.13 -4.33
N VAL A 30 -1.74 -12.10 -5.15
CA VAL A 30 -2.52 -10.85 -5.05
C VAL A 30 -3.73 -10.82 -5.97
N VAL A 31 -4.85 -10.31 -5.48
CA VAL A 31 -6.12 -10.19 -6.21
C VAL A 31 -6.69 -8.77 -6.18
N GLY A 32 -7.45 -8.41 -7.21
CA GLY A 32 -8.24 -7.17 -7.23
C GLY A 32 -9.62 -7.34 -6.59
N THR A 33 -10.37 -6.24 -6.45
CA THR A 33 -11.70 -6.19 -5.81
C THR A 33 -12.68 -7.25 -6.31
N THR A 34 -12.76 -7.48 -7.62
CA THR A 34 -13.73 -8.43 -8.21
C THR A 34 -13.51 -9.83 -7.67
N GLU A 35 -12.26 -10.27 -7.68
CA GLU A 35 -11.89 -11.61 -7.27
C GLU A 35 -11.83 -11.73 -5.75
N GLY A 36 -11.30 -10.72 -5.05
CA GLY A 36 -11.30 -10.68 -3.59
C GLY A 36 -12.72 -10.75 -3.01
N ALA A 37 -13.69 -10.12 -3.66
CA ALA A 37 -15.10 -10.24 -3.27
C ALA A 37 -15.64 -11.67 -3.45
N ALA A 38 -15.24 -12.37 -4.51
CA ALA A 38 -15.60 -13.75 -4.74
C ALA A 38 -14.99 -14.70 -3.69
N LEU A 39 -13.71 -14.49 -3.33
CA LEU A 39 -13.05 -15.25 -2.27
C LEU A 39 -13.74 -15.10 -0.91
N LEU A 40 -14.28 -13.91 -0.62
CA LEU A 40 -15.05 -13.64 0.60
C LEU A 40 -16.52 -14.08 0.52
N GLY A 41 -17.02 -14.48 -0.65
CA GLY A 41 -18.44 -14.79 -0.85
C GLY A 41 -19.37 -13.57 -0.72
N VAL A 42 -18.89 -12.36 -1.04
CA VAL A 42 -19.65 -11.11 -0.86
C VAL A 42 -19.81 -10.30 -2.17
N PRO A 43 -20.81 -9.40 -2.26
CA PRO A 43 -20.88 -8.44 -3.37
C PRO A 43 -19.69 -7.47 -3.37
N LYS A 44 -19.25 -7.01 -4.55
CA LYS A 44 -18.14 -6.04 -4.71
C LYS A 44 -18.31 -4.76 -3.88
N ALA A 45 -19.54 -4.28 -3.76
CA ALA A 45 -19.88 -3.11 -2.95
C ALA A 45 -19.65 -3.35 -1.44
N ARG A 46 -19.84 -4.59 -0.95
CA ARG A 46 -19.51 -4.95 0.43
C ARG A 46 -18.00 -5.03 0.61
N PHE A 47 -17.29 -5.73 -0.29
CA PHE A 47 -15.83 -5.79 -0.26
C PHE A 47 -15.19 -4.39 -0.19
N THR A 48 -15.64 -3.49 -1.06
CA THR A 48 -15.12 -2.11 -1.12
C THR A 48 -15.36 -1.36 0.19
N ARG A 49 -16.52 -1.55 0.83
CA ARG A 49 -16.82 -0.95 2.13
C ARG A 49 -15.91 -1.49 3.24
N LEU A 50 -15.73 -2.82 3.32
CA LEU A 50 -14.82 -3.43 4.29
C LEU A 50 -13.38 -2.92 4.11
N ALA A 51 -12.91 -2.81 2.86
CA ALA A 51 -11.60 -2.29 2.57
C ALA A 51 -11.44 -0.80 2.93
N ARG A 52 -12.43 0.04 2.60
CA ARG A 52 -12.43 1.47 2.99
C ARG A 52 -12.46 1.68 4.51
N LEU A 53 -13.11 0.78 5.23
CA LEU A 53 -13.10 0.74 6.70
C LEU A 53 -11.81 0.17 7.29
N GLY A 54 -10.83 -0.19 6.45
CA GLY A 54 -9.53 -0.69 6.90
C GLY A 54 -9.54 -2.13 7.38
N LEU A 55 -10.67 -2.85 7.27
CA LEU A 55 -10.81 -4.24 7.68
C LEU A 55 -10.09 -5.20 6.72
N LEU A 56 -9.95 -4.79 5.47
CA LEU A 56 -9.14 -5.49 4.46
C LEU A 56 -7.98 -4.57 4.06
N VAL A 57 -6.76 -4.97 4.41
CA VAL A 57 -5.56 -4.14 4.21
C VAL A 57 -4.94 -4.46 2.85
N PRO A 58 -4.80 -3.49 1.93
CA PRO A 58 -4.15 -3.75 0.65
C PRO A 58 -2.69 -4.16 0.81
N ALA A 59 -2.25 -5.12 -0.01
CA ALA A 59 -0.86 -5.54 -0.14
C ALA A 59 -0.07 -4.60 -1.07
N GLY A 60 -0.77 -4.01 -2.04
CA GLY A 60 -0.21 -3.10 -3.03
C GLY A 60 -1.29 -2.45 -3.87
N PHE A 61 -0.86 -1.77 -4.92
CA PHE A 61 -1.75 -1.16 -5.90
C PHE A 61 -1.11 -1.17 -7.29
N ARG A 62 -1.94 -0.93 -8.30
CA ARG A 62 -1.50 -0.57 -9.65
C ARG A 62 -2.29 0.64 -10.12
N VAL A 63 -1.68 1.50 -10.92
CA VAL A 63 -2.39 2.57 -11.63
C VAL A 63 -2.82 2.00 -12.98
N ASN A 64 -4.12 2.08 -13.30
CA ASN A 64 -4.61 1.60 -14.59
C ASN A 64 -4.34 2.63 -15.71
N ARG A 65 -4.62 2.26 -16.97
CA ARG A 65 -4.47 3.14 -18.14
C ARG A 65 -5.33 4.42 -18.09
N HIS A 66 -6.31 4.47 -17.19
CA HIS A 66 -7.18 5.62 -16.95
C HIS A 66 -6.76 6.40 -15.71
N HIS A 67 -5.54 6.20 -15.22
CA HIS A 67 -4.97 6.87 -14.05
C HIS A 67 -5.73 6.61 -12.73
N ALA A 68 -6.53 5.56 -12.65
CA ALA A 68 -7.20 5.16 -11.42
C ALA A 68 -6.38 4.11 -10.65
N VAL A 69 -6.38 4.25 -9.32
CA VAL A 69 -5.73 3.31 -8.40
C VAL A 69 -6.58 2.04 -8.27
N VAL A 70 -5.98 0.90 -8.58
CA VAL A 70 -6.54 -0.43 -8.35
C VAL A 70 -5.78 -1.08 -7.22
N TRP A 71 -6.47 -1.27 -6.09
CA TRP A 71 -5.93 -1.94 -4.91
C TRP A 71 -5.82 -3.45 -5.13
N LEU A 72 -4.76 -4.02 -4.57
CA LEU A 72 -4.44 -5.44 -4.60
C LEU A 72 -4.39 -5.98 -3.18
N TYR A 73 -4.94 -7.18 -2.96
CA TYR A 73 -5.08 -7.82 -1.65
C TYR A 73 -4.50 -9.23 -1.69
N GLN A 74 -3.89 -9.69 -0.60
CA GLN A 74 -3.42 -11.08 -0.52
C GLN A 74 -4.62 -12.02 -0.47
N ALA A 75 -4.66 -13.03 -1.34
CA ALA A 75 -5.74 -14.00 -1.39
C ALA A 75 -5.86 -14.77 -0.08
N GLU A 76 -4.73 -15.13 0.53
CA GLU A 76 -4.67 -15.93 1.74
C GLU A 76 -5.20 -15.15 2.96
N GLU A 77 -4.88 -13.85 3.06
CA GLU A 77 -5.42 -13.00 4.12
C GLU A 77 -6.93 -12.84 4.00
N LEU A 78 -7.47 -12.79 2.78
CA LEU A 78 -8.91 -12.77 2.55
C LEU A 78 -9.57 -14.09 2.97
N LEU A 79 -8.97 -15.23 2.63
CA LEU A 79 -9.49 -16.54 3.04
C LEU A 79 -9.45 -16.72 4.57
N LEU A 80 -8.39 -16.27 5.22
CA LEU A 80 -8.29 -16.26 6.69
C LEU A 80 -9.35 -15.35 7.30
N PHE A 81 -9.54 -14.15 6.75
CA PHE A 81 -10.58 -13.22 7.18
C PHE A 81 -11.99 -13.85 7.04
N ALA A 82 -12.23 -14.58 5.95
CA ALA A 82 -13.50 -15.27 5.71
C ALA A 82 -13.77 -16.43 6.67
N SER A 83 -12.70 -17.11 7.11
CA SER A 83 -12.80 -18.32 7.94
C SER A 83 -12.88 -18.01 9.44
N ASP A 84 -12.56 -16.78 9.85
CA ASP A 84 -12.66 -16.34 11.23
C ASP A 84 -14.12 -16.05 11.62
N GLU A 85 -14.65 -16.82 12.57
CA GLU A 85 -16.03 -16.71 13.07
C GLU A 85 -16.35 -15.30 13.58
N GLY A 86 -15.37 -14.56 14.11
CA GLY A 86 -15.55 -13.18 14.56
C GLY A 86 -15.93 -12.23 13.43
N ASN A 87 -15.56 -12.55 12.18
CA ASN A 87 -15.84 -11.74 11.00
C ASN A 87 -17.14 -12.12 10.29
N ALA A 88 -17.82 -13.20 10.69
CA ALA A 88 -19.01 -13.70 9.99
C ALA A 88 -20.12 -12.64 9.85
N SER A 89 -20.28 -11.77 10.87
CA SER A 89 -21.25 -10.68 10.88
C SER A 89 -20.90 -9.53 9.90
N LEU A 90 -19.64 -9.41 9.50
CA LEU A 90 -19.18 -8.42 8.52
C LEU A 90 -19.44 -8.89 7.08
N LEU A 91 -19.37 -10.20 6.87
CA LEU A 91 -19.56 -10.85 5.57
C LEU A 91 -21.06 -10.99 5.23
N THR A 92 -21.90 -11.22 6.24
CA THR A 92 -23.34 -11.43 6.10
C THR A 92 -24.16 -10.25 6.67
N GLY A 93 -25.48 -10.23 6.49
CA GLY A 93 -26.35 -9.27 7.19
C GLY A 93 -26.14 -7.78 6.86
N ARG A 94 -26.63 -6.87 7.70
CA ARG A 94 -26.51 -5.41 7.53
C ARG A 94 -25.20 -4.91 8.13
N THR A 95 -24.52 -3.99 7.46
CA THR A 95 -23.34 -3.33 8.04
C THR A 95 -23.71 -2.61 9.34
N PRO A 96 -22.97 -2.85 10.44
CA PRO A 96 -23.19 -2.19 11.73
C PRO A 96 -23.31 -0.66 11.60
N GLY A 97 -24.16 -0.04 12.42
CA GLY A 97 -24.52 1.38 12.30
C GLY A 97 -23.33 2.33 12.47
N ASN A 98 -22.42 2.02 13.40
CA ASN A 98 -21.16 2.75 13.59
C ASN A 98 -20.26 2.71 12.33
N LEU A 99 -20.15 1.55 11.69
CA LEU A 99 -19.37 1.37 10.46
C LEU A 99 -20.04 2.06 9.26
N ARG A 100 -21.38 2.10 9.22
CA ARG A 100 -22.12 2.85 8.20
C ARG A 100 -21.87 4.36 8.35
N GLY A 101 -22.00 4.91 9.56
CA GLY A 101 -21.75 6.34 9.79
C GLY A 101 -20.35 6.78 9.35
N LEU A 102 -19.35 5.92 9.57
CA LEU A 102 -17.99 6.18 9.11
C LEU A 102 -17.83 6.12 7.58
N LEU A 103 -18.62 5.31 6.87
CA LEU A 103 -18.63 5.34 5.39
C LEU A 103 -19.31 6.60 4.84
N ASP A 104 -20.33 7.10 5.54
CA ASP A 104 -21.08 8.29 5.14
C ASP A 104 -20.23 9.57 5.24
N THR A 105 -19.20 9.59 6.08
CA THR A 105 -18.19 10.69 6.10
C THR A 105 -17.22 10.64 4.91
N GLY A 106 -17.29 9.60 4.09
CA GLY A 106 -16.40 9.42 2.95
C GLY A 106 -15.06 8.77 3.30
N VAL A 107 -14.87 8.23 4.51
CA VAL A 107 -13.58 7.65 4.91
C VAL A 107 -13.04 6.65 3.89
N ASP A 108 -11.72 6.65 3.72
CA ASP A 108 -11.00 5.59 3.02
C ASP A 108 -9.66 5.32 3.69
N LEU A 109 -9.61 4.28 4.52
CA LEU A 109 -8.41 3.89 5.27
C LEU A 109 -7.44 3.04 4.43
N ARG A 110 -7.76 2.72 3.16
CA ARG A 110 -6.89 1.89 2.31
C ARG A 110 -5.48 2.49 2.14
N PRO A 111 -5.31 3.80 1.83
CA PRO A 111 -3.98 4.39 1.70
C PRO A 111 -3.19 4.32 3.01
N ARG A 112 -3.80 4.72 4.13
CA ARG A 112 -3.18 4.72 5.46
C ARG A 112 -2.76 3.32 5.89
N ASN A 113 -3.65 2.33 5.80
CA ASN A 113 -3.33 0.96 6.22
C ASN A 113 -2.29 0.30 5.30
N TRP A 114 -2.32 0.62 4.00
CA TRP A 114 -1.26 0.20 3.08
C TRP A 114 0.10 0.81 3.45
N ARG A 115 0.17 2.11 3.80
CA ARG A 115 1.40 2.76 4.29
C ARG A 115 1.90 2.11 5.58
N SER A 116 1.04 1.82 6.54
CA SER A 116 1.40 1.11 7.78
C SER A 116 1.99 -0.28 7.49
N ARG A 117 1.37 -1.06 6.60
CA ARG A 117 1.89 -2.36 6.14
C ARG A 117 3.26 -2.20 5.47
N ARG A 118 3.38 -1.20 4.58
CA ARG A 118 4.61 -0.88 3.87
C ARG A 118 5.72 -0.48 4.84
N LEU A 119 5.44 0.33 5.85
CA LEU A 119 6.37 0.73 6.90
C LEU A 119 6.90 -0.50 7.64
N GLY A 120 6.01 -1.39 8.07
CA GLY A 120 6.41 -2.64 8.73
C GLY A 120 7.35 -3.50 7.87
N LEU A 121 7.11 -3.58 6.56
CA LEU A 121 8.01 -4.27 5.62
C LEU A 121 9.37 -3.57 5.49
N MET A 122 9.39 -2.24 5.44
CA MET A 122 10.64 -1.46 5.37
C MET A 122 11.46 -1.61 6.66
N LEU A 123 10.80 -1.54 7.82
CA LEU A 123 11.45 -1.68 9.13
C LEU A 123 12.06 -3.07 9.33
N ARG A 124 11.40 -4.14 8.88
CA ARG A 124 11.97 -5.51 8.93
C ARG A 124 13.23 -5.68 8.07
N ARG A 125 13.39 -4.86 7.03
CA ARG A 125 14.54 -4.88 6.11
C ARG A 125 15.56 -3.77 6.40
N ALA A 126 15.32 -2.96 7.42
CA ALA A 126 16.15 -1.82 7.73
C ALA A 126 17.43 -2.28 8.42
N ASP A 127 18.57 -2.02 7.78
CA ASP A 127 19.88 -2.36 8.31
C ASP A 127 20.42 -1.20 9.15
N GLY A 128 20.05 -1.20 10.43
CA GLY A 128 20.49 -0.25 11.43
C GLY A 128 19.62 0.99 11.64
N PRO A 129 19.97 1.84 12.63
CA PRO A 129 19.11 2.94 13.09
C PRO A 129 18.78 3.99 12.02
N TRP A 130 19.75 4.39 11.19
CA TRP A 130 19.50 5.34 10.11
C TRP A 130 18.60 4.78 9.01
N ALA A 131 18.70 3.48 8.73
CA ALA A 131 17.79 2.82 7.80
C ALA A 131 16.35 2.78 8.33
N ARG A 132 16.17 2.62 9.64
CA ARG A 132 14.84 2.67 10.29
C ARG A 132 14.25 4.07 10.24
N ALA A 133 15.04 5.10 10.56
CA ALA A 133 14.62 6.50 10.40
C ALA A 133 14.26 6.81 8.94
N GLY A 134 15.07 6.34 7.98
CA GLY A 134 14.82 6.50 6.54
C GLY A 134 13.51 5.86 6.08
N ALA A 135 13.14 4.70 6.64
CA ALA A 135 11.86 4.06 6.36
C ALA A 135 10.66 4.94 6.76
N VAL A 136 10.70 5.56 7.94
CA VAL A 136 9.67 6.50 8.40
C VAL A 136 9.65 7.77 7.55
N ALA A 137 10.82 8.36 7.28
CA ALA A 137 10.96 9.54 6.44
C ALA A 137 10.46 9.32 4.99
N SER A 138 10.41 8.08 4.51
CA SER A 138 9.88 7.75 3.18
C SER A 138 8.37 7.99 3.05
N LEU A 139 7.66 8.07 4.18
CA LEU A 139 6.21 8.31 4.23
C LEU A 139 5.85 9.79 4.49
N LEU A 140 6.84 10.64 4.73
CA LEU A 140 6.62 12.05 5.04
C LEU A 140 7.00 12.94 3.86
N GLY A 141 6.22 14.00 3.65
CA GLY A 141 6.58 15.08 2.74
C GLY A 141 7.84 15.83 3.21
N PRO A 142 8.61 16.45 2.29
CA PRO A 142 9.82 17.19 2.65
C PRO A 142 9.66 18.22 3.78
N PRO A 143 8.56 19.00 3.86
CA PRO A 143 8.36 19.94 4.97
C PRO A 143 8.27 19.23 6.33
N HIS A 144 7.54 18.12 6.41
CA HIS A 144 7.37 17.38 7.66
C HIS A 144 8.66 16.69 8.12
N VAL A 145 9.50 16.23 7.18
CA VAL A 145 10.84 15.73 7.48
C VAL A 145 11.73 16.85 8.02
N ALA A 146 11.67 18.05 7.43
CA ALA A 146 12.44 19.21 7.87
C ALA A 146 12.05 19.68 9.28
N GLU A 147 10.78 19.57 9.63
CA GLU A 147 10.28 19.88 10.97
C GLU A 147 10.77 18.86 12.01
N ALA A 148 10.71 17.57 11.69
CA ALA A 148 11.15 16.50 12.60
C ALA A 148 12.68 16.43 12.75
N VAL A 149 13.44 16.71 11.68
CA VAL A 149 14.91 16.61 11.66
C VAL A 149 15.51 17.97 11.29
N ARG A 150 15.81 18.78 12.30
CA ARG A 150 16.26 20.17 12.09
C ARG A 150 17.66 20.28 11.50
N ASP A 151 18.57 19.36 11.84
CA ASP A 151 19.96 19.38 11.36
C ASP A 151 20.02 19.03 9.85
N PRO A 152 20.52 19.94 8.99
CA PRO A 152 20.67 19.67 7.55
C PRO A 152 21.59 18.49 7.22
N HIS A 153 22.62 18.21 8.02
CA HIS A 153 23.54 17.10 7.80
C HIS A 153 22.86 15.76 8.03
N ASP A 154 22.05 15.67 9.09
CA ASP A 154 21.27 14.48 9.36
C ASP A 154 20.19 14.26 8.32
N ARG A 155 19.52 15.32 7.85
CA ARG A 155 18.59 15.22 6.72
C ARG A 155 19.26 14.67 5.46
N ARG A 156 20.42 15.22 5.09
CA ARG A 156 21.19 14.75 3.93
C ARG A 156 21.62 13.28 4.09
N HIS A 157 21.94 12.86 5.30
CA HIS A 157 22.30 11.46 5.55
C HIS A 157 21.07 10.55 5.50
N LEU A 158 19.98 10.96 6.12
CA LEU A 158 18.68 10.31 6.15
C LEU A 158 18.11 10.09 4.75
N ASP A 159 18.25 11.06 3.84
CA ASP A 159 17.77 10.96 2.46
C ASP A 159 18.37 9.77 1.71
N ARG A 160 19.56 9.30 2.08
CA ARG A 160 20.20 8.11 1.49
C ARG A 160 19.48 6.81 1.81
N PHE A 161 18.70 6.80 2.88
CA PHE A 161 17.97 5.63 3.37
C PHE A 161 16.49 5.66 2.98
N ARG A 162 16.00 6.77 2.42
CA ARG A 162 14.62 6.86 1.96
C ARG A 162 14.37 5.87 0.83
N ARG A 163 13.22 5.21 0.89
CA ARG A 163 12.76 4.25 -0.10
C ARG A 163 11.85 4.97 -1.10
N PRO A 164 12.08 4.81 -2.40
CA PRO A 164 11.19 5.39 -3.39
C PRO A 164 9.81 4.73 -3.32
N PRO A 165 8.75 5.43 -3.76
CA PRO A 165 7.44 4.85 -3.96
C PRO A 165 7.51 3.65 -4.91
N PRO A 166 6.66 2.63 -4.73
CA PRO A 166 6.59 1.52 -5.67
C PRO A 166 5.85 1.97 -6.94
N SER A 167 6.57 2.62 -7.87
CA SER A 167 6.03 3.00 -9.18
C SER A 167 6.59 2.08 -10.28
N ARG A 168 5.73 1.69 -11.23
CA ARG A 168 6.12 1.03 -12.49
C ARG A 168 6.12 2.00 -13.68
N GLY A 169 5.86 3.29 -13.42
CA GLY A 169 5.83 4.34 -14.43
C GLY A 169 7.19 5.03 -14.56
N ALA A 170 7.44 5.64 -15.72
CA ALA A 170 8.59 6.52 -15.89
C ALA A 170 8.55 7.67 -14.86
N PRO A 171 9.70 8.14 -14.34
CA PRO A 171 9.76 9.33 -13.49
C PRO A 171 9.00 10.51 -14.10
N GLY A 172 8.21 11.23 -13.31
CA GLY A 172 7.38 12.35 -13.78
C GLY A 172 6.10 11.96 -14.52
N SER A 173 5.82 10.67 -14.72
CA SER A 173 4.53 10.22 -15.26
C SER A 173 3.40 10.39 -14.24
N PRO A 174 2.13 10.52 -14.68
CA PRO A 174 0.99 10.56 -13.76
C PRO A 174 0.91 9.37 -12.80
N ALA A 175 1.37 8.19 -13.25
CA ALA A 175 1.44 6.99 -12.42
C ALA A 175 2.52 7.09 -11.33
N ALA A 176 3.64 7.77 -11.60
CA ALA A 176 4.67 8.06 -10.60
C ALA A 176 4.15 9.07 -9.56
N GLY A 177 3.47 10.13 -10.00
CA GLY A 177 2.85 11.11 -9.11
C GLY A 177 1.81 10.51 -8.17
N LEU A 178 0.92 9.64 -8.68
CA LEU A 178 -0.05 8.92 -7.83
C LEU A 178 0.63 7.97 -6.85
N ALA A 179 1.73 7.33 -7.24
CA ALA A 179 2.48 6.47 -6.32
C ALA A 179 3.15 7.28 -5.21
N GLU A 180 3.70 8.45 -5.53
CA GLU A 180 4.26 9.42 -4.57
C GLU A 180 3.19 9.93 -3.59
N GLU A 181 2.02 10.31 -4.11
CA GLU A 181 0.88 10.74 -3.31
C GLU A 181 0.42 9.64 -2.35
N LEU A 182 0.24 8.41 -2.83
CA LEU A 182 -0.17 7.29 -1.99
C LEU A 182 0.89 6.95 -0.92
N MET A 183 2.18 7.03 -1.27
CA MET A 183 3.29 6.78 -0.34
C MET A 183 3.38 7.85 0.75
N THR A 184 2.96 9.08 0.47
CA THR A 184 3.07 10.21 1.40
C THR A 184 1.82 10.32 2.28
N ALA A 185 2.01 10.32 3.60
CA ALA A 185 0.94 10.56 4.56
C ALA A 185 0.39 11.99 4.40
N GLN A 186 -0.95 12.11 4.40
CA GLN A 186 -1.66 13.38 4.25
C GLN A 186 -2.54 13.69 5.47
N ASP A 187 -2.97 12.66 6.20
CA ASP A 187 -3.82 12.83 7.37
C ASP A 187 -3.00 13.46 8.52
N PRO A 188 -3.44 14.58 9.11
CA PRO A 188 -2.65 15.30 10.11
C PRO A 188 -2.24 14.44 11.32
N ASP A 189 -3.10 13.53 11.76
CA ASP A 189 -2.81 12.62 12.87
C ASP A 189 -1.75 11.58 12.50
N GLU A 190 -1.81 11.02 11.27
CA GLU A 190 -0.79 10.12 10.74
C GLU A 190 0.56 10.84 10.58
N VAL A 191 0.55 12.06 10.05
CA VAL A 191 1.74 12.90 9.88
C VAL A 191 2.37 13.20 11.23
N ALA A 192 1.60 13.66 12.22
CA ALA A 192 2.11 13.98 13.54
C ALA A 192 2.74 12.76 14.23
N TRP A 193 2.10 11.59 14.12
CA TRP A 193 2.65 10.33 14.64
C TRP A 193 3.98 9.96 13.95
N LEU A 194 4.04 10.03 12.62
CA LEU A 194 5.25 9.74 11.85
C LEU A 194 6.38 10.74 12.16
N GLN A 195 6.07 12.02 12.37
CA GLN A 195 7.06 13.03 12.74
C GLN A 195 7.67 12.76 14.12
N ALA A 196 6.83 12.41 15.10
CA ALA A 196 7.30 12.05 16.43
C ALA A 196 8.20 10.79 16.40
N ASP A 197 7.79 9.77 15.63
CA ASP A 197 8.58 8.55 15.48
C ASP A 197 9.91 8.81 14.75
N LEU A 198 9.89 9.67 13.70
CA LEU A 198 11.09 10.06 12.97
C LEU A 198 12.08 10.82 13.87
N ALA A 199 11.61 11.77 14.68
CA ALA A 199 12.46 12.51 15.60
C ALA A 199 13.17 11.56 16.57
N ARG A 200 12.40 10.67 17.22
CA ARG A 200 12.91 9.65 18.13
C ARG A 200 13.95 8.73 17.46
N LEU A 201 13.63 8.17 16.29
CA LEU A 201 14.54 7.27 15.57
C LEU A 201 15.81 7.98 15.10
N THR A 202 15.72 9.28 14.77
CA THR A 202 16.89 10.07 14.38
C THR A 202 17.82 10.31 15.57
N GLU A 203 17.27 10.58 16.75
CA GLU A 203 18.06 10.69 17.99
C GLU A 203 18.76 9.37 18.33
N GLU A 204 18.04 8.25 18.26
CA GLU A 204 18.62 6.91 18.43
C GLU A 204 19.74 6.64 17.43
N ALA A 205 19.55 7.02 16.17
CA ALA A 205 20.56 6.84 15.13
C ALA A 205 21.82 7.69 15.38
N ARG A 206 21.65 8.95 15.80
CA ARG A 206 22.77 9.82 16.18
C ARG A 206 23.55 9.26 17.36
N ALA A 207 22.86 8.74 18.38
CA ALA A 207 23.48 8.15 19.56
C ALA A 207 24.29 6.89 19.22
N HIS A 208 23.81 6.09 18.26
CA HIS A 208 24.54 4.92 17.78
C HIS A 208 25.73 5.27 16.90
N ARG A 209 25.51 6.10 15.87
CA ARG A 209 26.56 6.62 14.99
C ARG A 209 26.09 7.93 14.36
N PRO A 210 26.71 9.07 14.69
CA PRO A 210 26.37 10.35 14.07
C PRO A 210 26.49 10.32 12.55
N ALA A 211 25.68 11.12 11.86
CA ALA A 211 25.79 11.29 10.42
C ALA A 211 27.22 11.74 10.03
N PRO A 212 27.78 11.22 8.91
CA PRO A 212 29.07 11.67 8.43
C PRO A 212 29.06 13.18 8.16
N ARG A 213 29.86 13.92 8.93
CA ARG A 213 30.12 15.33 8.65
C ARG A 213 31.14 15.41 7.52
N GLY A 214 30.77 16.04 6.41
CA GLY A 214 31.75 16.40 5.38
C GLY A 214 32.78 17.38 5.97
N PRO A 215 33.99 17.49 5.40
CA PRO A 215 34.92 18.53 5.81
C PRO A 215 34.22 19.88 5.63
N LEU A 216 34.32 20.74 6.66
CA LEU A 216 33.91 22.13 6.58
C LEU A 216 34.72 22.77 5.46
N GLY A 217 34.08 23.03 4.31
CA GLY A 217 34.66 23.88 3.29
C GLY A 217 34.88 25.26 3.91
N ARG A 218 36.15 25.63 4.05
CA ARG A 218 36.57 27.01 4.34
C ARG A 218 36.18 27.92 3.19
#